data_AF-A0AB33JUN4-F1
#
_entry.id   AF-A0AB33JUN4-F1
#
_cell.length_a   1.000
_cell.length_b   1.000
_cell.length_c   1.000
_cell.angle_alpha   90.00
_cell.angle_beta   90.00
_cell.angle_gamma   90.00
#
_symmetry.space_group_name_H-M   'P 1'
#
loop_
_entity.id
_entity.type
_entity.pdbx_description
1 polymer ?
#
loop_
_entity_poly.entity_id
_entity_poly.type
_entity_poly.pdbx_seq_one_letter_code
_entity_poly.pdbx_strand_id
1 'polypeptide(L)'
;MDPQRCLRNLGAVVSKNVVGPEAVRALLGTLQDKQATRGVLVTTSWYGKTSLDFGHRHKLDLIDGRNLKALLLEYLGIDALIGLPKIPPSWQQRDIS
;
A
#
# COMPACT_ATOMS: atom_id res chain seq x y z
N MET A 1 25.02 30.91 17.91
CA MET A 1 23.64 30.49 17.52
C MET A 1 23.78 29.47 16.42
N ASP A 2 23.37 28.23 16.67
CA ASP A 2 23.56 27.09 15.76
C ASP A 2 22.27 26.85 14.93
N PRO A 3 22.32 26.98 13.60
CA PRO A 3 21.16 26.83 12.73
C PRO A 3 20.69 25.37 12.53
N GLN A 4 21.33 24.36 13.14
CA GLN A 4 20.98 22.95 12.89
C GLN A 4 19.96 22.34 13.86
N ARG A 5 19.36 23.13 14.77
CA ARG A 5 18.54 22.58 15.86
C ARG A 5 17.02 22.51 15.60
N CYS A 6 16.52 23.03 14.48
CA CYS A 6 15.07 23.13 14.22
C CYS A 6 14.43 21.96 13.45
N LEU A 7 15.18 20.94 13.02
CA LEU A 7 14.65 19.83 12.21
C LEU A 7 14.67 18.48 12.93
N ARG A 8 14.24 18.46 14.21
CA ARG A 8 13.94 17.22 14.94
C ARG A 8 12.49 17.27 15.43
N ASN A 9 11.52 17.10 14.53
CA ASN A 9 10.14 16.70 14.86
C ASN A 9 9.27 16.39 13.62
N LEU A 10 9.86 15.91 12.52
CA LEU A 10 9.08 15.19 11.50
C LEU A 10 9.47 13.72 11.54
N GLY A 11 8.78 12.96 12.38
CA GLY A 11 8.67 11.52 12.20
C GLY A 11 7.81 11.25 10.96
N ALA A 12 8.33 11.52 9.77
CA ALA A 12 7.77 10.93 8.56
C ALA A 12 8.15 9.45 8.59
N VAL A 13 7.17 8.59 8.91
CA VAL A 13 7.32 7.15 8.71
C VAL A 13 7.26 6.92 7.19
N VAL A 14 8.41 7.08 6.52
CA VAL A 14 8.60 6.54 5.17
C VAL A 14 8.76 5.03 5.35
N SER A 15 7.62 4.34 5.37
CA SER A 15 7.59 2.88 5.42
C SER A 15 8.27 2.33 4.17
N LYS A 16 9.25 1.46 4.41
CA LYS A 16 10.19 0.91 3.44
C LYS A 16 9.49 0.03 2.39
N ASN A 17 8.80 0.64 1.42
CA ASN A 17 8.29 0.08 0.17
C ASN A 17 7.35 -1.15 0.25
N VAL A 18 7.27 -1.84 1.39
CA VAL A 18 6.41 -2.98 1.67
C VAL A 18 5.36 -2.52 2.68
N VAL A 19 4.08 -2.73 2.37
CA VAL A 19 2.99 -2.50 3.32
C VAL A 19 2.90 -3.69 4.27
N GLY A 20 3.19 -3.42 5.54
CA GLY A 20 3.16 -4.39 6.63
C GLY A 20 1.74 -4.71 7.14
N PRO A 21 1.60 -5.76 7.96
CA PRO A 21 0.31 -6.21 8.48
C PRO A 21 -0.36 -5.19 9.41
N GLU A 22 0.37 -4.22 9.95
CA GLU A 22 -0.14 -3.17 10.83
C GLU A 22 -1.20 -2.32 10.15
N ALA A 23 -0.97 -1.89 8.91
CA ALA A 23 -1.93 -1.11 8.13
C ALA A 23 -3.21 -1.93 7.84
N VAL A 24 -3.03 -3.21 7.49
CA VAL A 24 -4.15 -4.12 7.20
C VAL A 24 -4.98 -4.41 8.46
N ARG A 25 -4.33 -4.58 9.62
CA ARG A 25 -5.00 -4.76 10.92
C ARG A 25 -5.74 -3.50 11.36
N ALA A 26 -5.16 -2.32 11.13
CA ALA A 26 -5.83 -1.05 11.43
C ALA A 26 -7.13 -0.89 10.63
N LEU A 27 -7.12 -1.28 9.34
CA LEU A 27 -8.34 -1.32 8.53
C LEU A 27 -9.36 -2.30 9.11
N LEU A 28 -8.95 -3.53 9.47
CA LEU A 28 -9.86 -4.50 10.07
C LEU A 28 -10.52 -3.96 11.35
N GLY A 29 -9.76 -3.32 12.23
CA GLY A 29 -10.31 -2.68 13.43
C GLY A 29 -11.35 -1.61 13.10
N THR A 30 -11.12 -0.84 12.04
CA THR A 30 -12.08 0.16 11.55
C THR A 30 -13.36 -0.49 10.99
N LEU A 31 -13.25 -1.61 10.28
CA LEU A 31 -14.43 -2.31 9.77
C LEU A 31 -15.27 -2.89 10.91
N GLN A 32 -14.62 -3.42 11.95
CA GLN A 32 -15.29 -3.94 13.13
C GLN A 32 -16.04 -2.85 13.88
N ASP A 33 -15.40 -1.70 14.09
CA ASP A 33 -16.00 -0.51 14.72
C ASP A 33 -17.22 -0.02 13.94
N LYS A 34 -17.12 0.00 12.59
CA LYS A 34 -18.20 0.47 11.71
C LYS A 34 -19.20 -0.61 11.28
N GLN A 35 -19.10 -1.82 11.82
CA GLN A 35 -19.92 -2.98 11.43
C GLN A 35 -19.95 -3.24 9.90
N ALA A 36 -18.84 -2.97 9.21
CA ALA A 36 -18.70 -3.15 7.78
C ALA A 36 -18.30 -4.59 7.43
N THR A 37 -18.87 -5.13 6.36
CA THR A 37 -18.70 -6.54 5.94
C THR A 37 -17.50 -6.78 5.03
N ARG A 38 -17.02 -5.73 4.35
CA ARG A 38 -15.90 -5.77 3.40
C ARG A 38 -15.09 -4.48 3.52
N GLY A 39 -13.78 -4.57 3.34
CA GLY A 39 -12.92 -3.38 3.27
C GLY A 39 -11.87 -3.52 2.18
N VAL A 40 -11.50 -2.38 1.62
CA VAL A 40 -10.50 -2.28 0.56
C VAL A 40 -9.37 -1.38 1.05
N LEU A 41 -8.13 -1.83 0.90
CA LEU A 41 -6.94 -1.02 1.13
C LEU A 41 -6.18 -0.85 -0.18
N VAL A 42 -6.02 0.41 -0.61
CA VAL A 42 -5.33 0.77 -1.85
C VAL A 42 -3.97 1.38 -1.51
N THR A 43 -2.93 0.98 -2.24
CA THR A 43 -1.60 1.56 -2.14
C THR A 43 -0.94 1.65 -3.52
N THR A 44 -0.08 2.64 -3.73
CA THR A 44 0.82 2.72 -4.89
C THR A 44 2.10 1.88 -4.71
N SER A 45 2.26 1.23 -3.55
CA SER A 45 3.36 0.31 -3.21
C SER A 45 2.91 -1.15 -3.35
N TRP A 46 3.53 -2.10 -2.64
CA TRP A 46 3.13 -3.51 -2.60
C TRP A 46 2.97 -4.04 -1.18
N TYR A 47 2.24 -5.15 -1.05
CA TYR A 47 2.04 -5.83 0.24
C TYR A 47 3.08 -6.92 0.48
N GLY A 48 3.49 -7.08 1.74
CA GLY A 48 4.24 -8.26 2.17
C GLY A 48 3.35 -9.51 2.24
N LYS A 49 3.97 -10.70 2.18
CA LYS A 49 3.24 -11.99 2.27
C LYS A 49 2.31 -12.05 3.49
N THR A 50 2.79 -11.63 4.65
CA THR A 50 1.99 -11.61 5.90
C THR A 50 0.76 -10.72 5.77
N SER A 51 0.85 -9.60 5.06
CA SER A 51 -0.26 -8.68 4.84
C SER A 51 -1.29 -9.29 3.89
N LEU A 52 -0.85 -9.92 2.80
CA LEU A 52 -1.71 -10.64 1.86
C LEU A 52 -2.45 -11.80 2.55
N ASP A 53 -1.71 -12.66 3.26
CA ASP A 53 -2.29 -13.79 4.00
C ASP A 53 -3.30 -13.32 5.04
N PHE A 54 -3.04 -12.20 5.71
CA PHE A 54 -3.98 -11.60 6.66
C PHE A 54 -5.23 -11.06 5.95
N GLY A 55 -5.07 -10.31 4.86
CA GLY A 55 -6.19 -9.78 4.08
C GLY A 55 -7.12 -10.87 3.58
N HIS A 56 -6.56 -11.94 3.01
CA HIS A 56 -7.33 -13.11 2.55
C HIS A 56 -8.15 -13.76 3.68
N ARG A 57 -7.57 -13.94 4.87
CA ARG A 57 -8.29 -14.53 6.01
C ARG A 57 -9.46 -13.67 6.50
N HIS A 58 -9.35 -12.34 6.35
CA HIS A 58 -10.31 -11.38 6.89
C HIS A 58 -11.20 -10.73 5.83
N LYS A 59 -11.23 -11.27 4.60
CA LYS A 59 -12.05 -10.75 3.48
C LYS A 59 -11.77 -9.27 3.18
N LEU A 60 -10.50 -8.88 3.26
CA LEU A 60 -10.03 -7.55 2.89
C LEU A 60 -9.45 -7.61 1.48
N ASP A 61 -9.85 -6.68 0.62
CA ASP A 61 -9.24 -6.52 -0.70
C ASP A 61 -8.03 -5.61 -0.58
N LEU A 62 -6.89 -6.12 -1.01
CA LEU A 62 -5.62 -5.40 -0.99
C LEU A 62 -5.22 -5.08 -2.43
N ILE A 63 -5.37 -3.82 -2.81
CA ILE A 63 -5.02 -3.32 -4.14
C ILE A 63 -3.65 -2.65 -4.04
N ASP A 64 -2.65 -3.28 -4.65
CA ASP A 64 -1.28 -2.76 -4.77
C ASP A 64 -1.09 -1.98 -6.08
N GLY A 65 0.10 -1.41 -6.26
CA GLY A 65 0.42 -0.57 -7.42
C GLY A 65 0.20 -1.26 -8.77
N ARG A 66 0.47 -2.57 -8.86
CA ARG A 66 0.25 -3.35 -10.09
C ARG A 66 -1.25 -3.47 -10.40
N ASN A 67 -2.04 -3.85 -9.39
CA ASN A 67 -3.49 -3.95 -9.55
C ASN A 67 -4.13 -2.58 -9.79
N LEU A 68 -3.64 -1.53 -9.13
CA LEU A 68 -4.10 -0.16 -9.34
C LEU A 68 -3.85 0.29 -10.78
N LYS A 69 -2.65 0.06 -11.33
CA LYS A 69 -2.37 0.36 -12.75
C LYS A 69 -3.33 -0.36 -13.69
N ALA A 70 -3.57 -1.65 -13.46
CA ALA A 70 -4.50 -2.44 -14.27
C ALA A 70 -5.93 -1.86 -14.24
N LEU A 71 -6.43 -1.48 -13.06
CA LEU A 71 -7.75 -0.87 -12.91
C LEU A 71 -7.84 0.50 -13.59
N LEU A 72 -6.80 1.32 -13.50
CA LEU A 72 -6.76 2.62 -14.19
C LEU A 72 -6.78 2.46 -15.71
N LEU A 73 -6.06 1.47 -16.23
CA LEU A 73 -6.06 1.17 -17.66
C LEU A 73 -7.42 0.65 -18.12
N GLU A 74 -8.01 -0.31 -17.39
CA GLU A 74 -9.26 -0.97 -17.75
C GLU A 74 -10.45 -0.02 -17.72
N TYR A 75 -10.59 0.78 -16.65
CA TYR A 75 -11.80 1.57 -16.41
C TYR A 75 -11.69 3.02 -16.86
N LEU A 76 -10.47 3.58 -16.94
CA LEU A 76 -10.25 4.99 -17.28
C LEU A 76 -9.41 5.18 -18.54
N GLY A 77 -8.85 4.11 -19.11
CA GLY A 77 -7.92 4.22 -20.25
C GLY A 77 -6.62 4.93 -19.89
N ILE A 78 -6.26 4.98 -18.59
CA ILE A 78 -5.06 5.66 -18.11
C ILE A 78 -3.95 4.63 -17.94
N ASP A 79 -2.92 4.72 -18.79
CA ASP A 79 -1.67 3.98 -18.60
C ASP A 79 -0.79 4.69 -17.56
N ALA A 80 -1.01 4.37 -16.29
CA ALA A 80 -0.31 4.99 -15.17
C ALA A 80 1.12 4.44 -15.02
N LEU A 81 2.08 5.34 -14.77
CA LEU A 81 3.43 4.97 -14.37
C LEU A 81 3.51 4.87 -12.84
N ILE A 82 3.83 3.68 -12.34
CA ILE A 82 3.97 3.44 -10.90
C ILE A 82 5.44 3.61 -10.51
N GLY A 83 5.76 4.75 -9.90
CA GLY A 83 7.09 5.07 -9.41
C GLY A 83 7.44 4.30 -8.14
N LEU A 84 7.85 3.03 -8.27
CA LEU A 84 8.37 2.26 -7.14
C LEU A 84 9.87 2.53 -6.93
N PRO A 85 10.31 2.90 -5.71
CA PRO A 85 11.73 3.05 -5.40
C PRO A 85 12.51 1.72 -5.37
N LYS A 86 11.81 0.59 -5.25
CA LYS A 86 12.36 -0.77 -5.37
C LYS A 86 11.29 -1.69 -5.95
N ILE A 87 11.67 -2.59 -6.84
CA ILE A 87 10.75 -3.60 -7.39
C ILE A 87 10.65 -4.77 -6.41
N PRO A 88 9.44 -5.29 -6.12
CA PRO A 88 9.26 -6.51 -5.35
C PRO A 88 9.97 -7.70 -6.01
N PRO A 89 10.49 -8.68 -5.23
CA PRO A 89 11.17 -9.85 -5.80
C PRO A 89 10.32 -10.66 -6.78
N SER A 90 9.00 -10.61 -6.63
CA SER A 90 8.03 -11.33 -7.47
C SER A 90 7.51 -10.52 -8.66
N TRP A 91 7.93 -9.24 -8.80
CA TRP A 91 7.48 -8.35 -9.87
C TRP A 91 8.60 -8.16 -10.89
N GLN A 92 8.20 -7.92 -12.13
CA GLN A 92 9.09 -7.56 -13.23
C GLN A 92 8.90 -6.09 -13.59
N GLN A 93 9.91 -5.48 -14.23
CA GLN A 93 9.83 -4.05 -14.62
C GLN A 93 8.60 -3.75 -15.49
N ARG A 94 8.20 -4.69 -16.37
CA ARG A 94 6.99 -4.58 -17.20
C ARG A 94 5.68 -4.53 -16.42
N ASP A 95 5.67 -4.94 -15.15
CA ASP A 95 4.47 -4.90 -14.32
C ASP A 95 4.18 -3.49 -13.78
N ILE A 96 5.15 -2.57 -13.89
CA ILE A 96 5.06 -1.19 -13.40
C ILE A 96 5.41 -0.13 -14.46
N SER A 97 5.95 -0.55 -15.61
CA SER A 97 6.30 0.31 -16.76
C SER A 97 5.11 0.50 -17.65
#